data_AF-A0A2M7EB95-F1
#
_entry.id   AF-A0A2M7EB95-F1
#
_cell.length_a   1.000
_cell.length_b   1.000
_cell.length_c   1.000
_cell.angle_alpha   90.00
_cell.angle_beta   90.00
_cell.angle_gamma   90.00
#
_symmetry.space_group_name_H-M   'P 1'
#
loop_
_entity.id
_entity.type
_entity.pdbx_description
1 polymer ?
#
loop_
_entity_poly.entity_id
_entity_poly.type
_entity_poly.pdbx_seq_one_letter_code
_entity_poly.pdbx_strand_id
1 'polypeptide(L)'
;MARSKRAPYEVQIKELGKTGQAKFIETHNIYAILAPVEITVRWIKDGKERQEIDTLNPGMVLYSRPRRLSKWEKELPEEERQSLGIDLKWNRVRIAQRHSDLWGATRQRGRHIIDNLTERIVVVDREVEVVIPGEAKRMEDLALKLNRFTNRFLVEKITPQLREGFAREIYPIYQELEDARDEFKPKAAQLLKQAVEGRRIETAARLAEAAAKILNRWVEILDIVENCLKQAEDWLLLCKIIEMKVGWVYQRLAKLASELSSEKRKEIAAELGGIAIYLTGEVLFDPYCQRVRDPAIQNLAKAKKYAEDKKYAEERKDKAIRNLISRALSKLGAIVLKEKPTLAEIRR
;
A
#
# COMPACT_ATOMS: atom_id res chain seq x y z
N MET A 1 11.85 -16.36 -3.91
CA MET A 1 12.99 -15.43 -3.83
C MET A 1 12.49 -13.99 -3.98
N ALA A 2 12.49 -13.20 -2.90
CA ALA A 2 12.08 -11.79 -2.93
C ALA A 2 13.18 -10.96 -3.62
N ARG A 3 13.01 -10.68 -4.92
CA ARG A 3 13.91 -9.83 -5.70
C ARG A 3 13.80 -8.38 -5.22
N SER A 4 14.78 -8.00 -4.39
CA SER A 4 15.43 -6.69 -4.29
C SER A 4 14.57 -5.43 -4.09
N LYS A 5 14.90 -4.70 -3.01
CA LYS A 5 14.47 -3.35 -2.60
C LYS A 5 14.86 -2.22 -3.58
N ARG A 6 14.83 -2.47 -4.89
CA ARG A 6 15.12 -1.52 -5.97
C ARG A 6 13.84 -0.75 -6.30
N ALA A 7 13.91 0.58 -6.18
CA ALA A 7 12.78 1.47 -6.42
C ALA A 7 13.27 2.68 -7.23
N PRO A 8 12.54 3.09 -8.28
CA PRO A 8 12.87 4.31 -9.02
C PRO A 8 12.68 5.55 -8.13
N TYR A 9 13.32 6.64 -8.53
CA TYR A 9 13.11 7.94 -7.89
C TYR A 9 11.75 8.51 -8.30
N GLU A 10 11.11 9.27 -7.39
CA GLU A 10 9.79 9.83 -7.67
C GLU A 10 9.82 10.80 -8.87
N VAL A 11 10.92 11.53 -9.06
CA VAL A 11 11.07 12.48 -10.18
C VAL A 11 10.86 11.79 -11.52
N GLN A 12 11.45 10.61 -11.72
CA GLN A 12 11.27 9.81 -12.92
C GLN A 12 9.79 9.42 -13.13
N ILE A 13 9.06 9.11 -12.06
CA ILE A 13 7.62 8.76 -12.15
C ILE A 13 6.76 10.00 -12.46
N LYS A 14 7.12 11.17 -11.93
CA LYS A 14 6.43 12.43 -12.26
C LYS A 14 6.58 12.78 -13.74
N GLU A 15 7.72 12.48 -14.35
CA GLU A 15 7.93 12.64 -15.79
C GLU A 15 7.02 11.71 -16.60
N LEU A 16 6.83 10.46 -16.17
CA LEU A 16 5.85 9.55 -16.78
C LEU A 16 4.41 10.10 -16.70
N GLY A 17 4.12 10.86 -15.66
CA GLY A 17 2.87 11.60 -15.54
C GLY A 17 2.68 12.64 -16.65
N LYS A 18 3.75 13.38 -16.98
CA LYS A 18 3.74 14.40 -18.03
C LYS A 18 3.60 13.80 -19.43
N THR A 19 4.18 12.62 -19.66
CA THR A 19 4.09 11.90 -20.94
C THR A 19 2.80 11.09 -21.09
N GLY A 20 1.92 11.10 -20.09
CA GLY A 20 0.65 10.36 -20.10
C GLY A 20 0.82 8.84 -19.91
N GLN A 21 2.00 8.37 -19.53
CA GLN A 21 2.29 6.95 -19.28
C GLN A 21 1.97 6.52 -17.85
N ALA A 22 1.85 7.47 -16.93
CA ALA A 22 1.35 7.27 -15.58
C ALA A 22 0.24 8.29 -15.26
N LYS A 23 -0.70 7.93 -14.39
CA LYS A 23 -1.71 8.84 -13.84
C LYS A 23 -1.53 8.96 -12.34
N PHE A 24 -1.34 10.18 -11.85
CA PHE A 24 -1.37 10.44 -10.41
C PHE A 24 -2.82 10.55 -9.95
N ILE A 25 -3.15 9.83 -8.88
CA ILE A 25 -4.46 9.84 -8.24
C ILE A 25 -4.26 10.48 -6.88
N GLU A 26 -4.42 11.80 -6.85
CA GLU A 26 -4.07 12.66 -5.72
C GLU A 26 -4.78 12.25 -4.43
N THR A 27 -6.09 11.98 -4.52
CA THR A 27 -6.91 11.57 -3.37
C THR A 27 -6.44 10.30 -2.68
N HIS A 28 -5.64 9.48 -3.36
CA HIS A 28 -5.09 8.23 -2.82
C HIS A 28 -3.55 8.23 -2.75
N ASN A 29 -2.90 9.33 -3.16
CA ASN A 29 -1.45 9.49 -3.24
C ASN A 29 -0.71 8.31 -3.93
N ILE A 30 -1.23 7.88 -5.07
CA ILE A 30 -0.64 6.79 -5.88
C ILE A 30 -0.48 7.21 -7.34
N TYR A 31 0.56 6.68 -7.98
CA TYR A 31 0.69 6.71 -9.42
C TYR A 31 0.27 5.35 -9.98
N ALA A 32 -0.65 5.39 -10.94
CA ALA A 32 -1.09 4.24 -11.70
C ALA A 32 -0.34 4.18 -13.04
N ILE A 33 0.30 3.06 -13.34
CA ILE A 33 1.00 2.86 -14.62
C ILE A 33 0.00 2.45 -15.70
N LEU A 34 0.01 3.18 -16.82
CA LEU A 34 -0.98 3.08 -17.90
C LEU A 34 -0.46 2.32 -19.13
N ALA A 35 0.85 2.20 -19.28
CA ALA A 35 1.50 1.52 -20.40
C ALA A 35 2.76 0.81 -19.89
N PRO A 36 3.28 -0.20 -20.62
CA PRO A 36 4.61 -0.72 -20.34
C PRO A 36 5.66 0.39 -20.46
N VAL A 37 6.49 0.56 -19.43
CA VAL A 37 7.53 1.59 -19.38
C VAL A 37 8.82 1.00 -18.83
N GLU A 38 9.93 1.33 -19.47
CA GLU A 38 11.27 1.04 -18.95
C GLU A 38 11.76 2.21 -18.10
N ILE A 39 12.29 1.90 -16.92
CA ILE A 39 12.81 2.89 -15.99
C ILE A 39 14.16 2.47 -15.44
N THR A 40 15.09 3.42 -15.36
CA THR A 40 16.41 3.16 -14.78
C THR A 40 16.33 3.18 -13.26
N VAL A 41 16.76 2.10 -12.62
CA VAL A 41 16.87 2.01 -11.15
C VAL A 41 18.34 1.92 -10.76
N ARG A 42 18.79 2.87 -9.92
CA ARG A 42 20.15 2.93 -9.38
C ARG A 42 20.22 2.28 -8.00
N TRP A 43 21.28 1.53 -7.74
CA TRP A 43 21.54 0.88 -6.44
C TRP A 43 23.02 0.53 -6.28
N ILE A 44 23.48 0.23 -5.05
CA ILE A 44 24.85 -0.24 -4.80
C ILE A 44 24.87 -1.74 -4.50
N LYS A 45 25.83 -2.44 -5.11
CA LYS A 45 26.27 -3.78 -4.70
C LYS A 45 27.77 -3.77 -4.49
N ASP A 46 28.24 -4.30 -3.37
CA ASP A 46 29.67 -4.49 -3.12
C ASP A 46 30.49 -3.19 -3.28
N GLY A 47 29.93 -2.05 -2.82
CA GLY A 47 30.55 -0.73 -2.89
C GLY A 47 30.55 -0.07 -4.28
N LYS A 48 30.03 -0.74 -5.32
CA LYS A 48 29.93 -0.18 -6.68
C LYS A 48 28.49 0.18 -7.02
N GLU A 49 28.32 1.34 -7.65
CA GLU A 49 27.04 1.70 -8.26
C GLU A 49 26.71 0.72 -9.39
N ARG A 50 25.43 0.33 -9.43
CA ARG A 50 24.83 -0.49 -10.45
C ARG A 50 23.57 0.23 -10.92
N GLN A 51 23.36 0.20 -12.23
CA GLN A 51 22.14 0.65 -12.86
C GLN A 51 21.51 -0.53 -13.60
N GLU A 52 20.19 -0.62 -13.53
CA GLU A 52 19.41 -1.66 -14.20
C GLU A 52 18.17 -1.01 -14.81
N ILE A 53 17.80 -1.47 -16.00
CA ILE A 53 16.52 -1.14 -16.61
C ILE A 53 15.48 -2.07 -16.01
N ASP A 54 14.50 -1.49 -15.35
CA ASP A 54 13.35 -2.18 -14.78
C ASP A 54 12.11 -1.89 -15.62
N THR A 55 11.21 -2.86 -15.74
CA THR A 55 9.99 -2.72 -16.54
C THR A 55 8.78 -2.54 -15.63
N LEU A 56 8.14 -1.38 -15.72
CA LEU A 56 6.86 -1.08 -15.11
C LEU A 56 5.73 -1.54 -16.05
N ASN A 57 4.80 -2.33 -15.52
CA ASN A 57 3.70 -2.88 -16.30
C ASN A 57 2.38 -2.15 -15.99
N PRO A 58 1.45 -2.09 -16.97
CA PRO A 58 0.11 -1.57 -16.73
C PRO A 58 -0.57 -2.24 -15.53
N GLY A 59 -1.18 -1.44 -14.65
CA GLY A 59 -1.83 -1.93 -13.43
C GLY A 59 -0.95 -2.01 -12.20
N MET A 60 0.37 -1.82 -12.35
CA MET A 60 1.23 -1.58 -11.20
C MET A 60 0.88 -0.26 -10.52
N VAL A 61 0.99 -0.28 -9.19
CA VAL A 61 0.76 0.89 -8.33
C VAL A 61 2.09 1.32 -7.75
N LEU A 62 2.39 2.60 -7.87
CA LEU A 62 3.58 3.22 -7.31
C LEU A 62 3.17 4.21 -6.23
N TYR A 63 3.77 4.08 -5.05
CA TYR A 63 3.55 4.98 -3.93
C TYR A 63 4.82 5.76 -3.62
N SER A 64 4.70 7.08 -3.55
CA SER A 64 5.80 7.97 -3.21
C SER A 64 6.10 7.97 -1.73
N ARG A 65 7.32 7.60 -1.34
CA ARG A 65 7.74 7.62 0.06
C ARG A 65 9.12 8.26 0.25
N PRO A 66 9.33 8.99 1.36
CA PRO A 66 10.67 9.44 1.71
C PRO A 66 11.55 8.26 2.14
N ARG A 67 12.82 8.33 1.78
CA ARG A 67 13.89 7.45 2.25
C ARG A 67 15.09 8.31 2.64
N ARG A 68 15.81 7.95 3.71
CA ARG A 68 17.07 8.59 4.06
C ARG A 68 18.10 8.42 2.95
N LEU A 69 18.89 9.45 2.67
CA LEU A 69 19.98 9.36 1.70
C LEU A 69 21.01 8.33 2.15
N SER A 70 21.48 7.54 1.20
CA SER A 70 22.63 6.66 1.39
C SER A 70 23.93 7.47 1.26
N LYS A 71 25.07 6.89 1.63
CA LYS A 71 26.36 7.60 1.64
C LYS A 71 26.71 8.17 0.26
N TRP A 72 26.64 7.35 -0.79
CA TRP A 72 26.96 7.77 -2.15
C TRP A 72 26.04 8.89 -2.68
N GLU A 73 24.75 8.87 -2.33
CA GLU A 73 23.79 9.91 -2.78
C GLU A 73 24.10 11.29 -2.21
N LYS A 74 24.80 11.35 -1.07
CA LYS A 74 25.26 12.63 -0.50
C LYS A 74 26.46 13.19 -1.25
N GLU A 75 27.29 12.30 -1.78
CA GLU A 75 28.54 12.59 -2.50
C GLU A 75 28.31 12.90 -3.98
N LEU A 76 27.08 12.73 -4.49
CA LEU A 76 26.74 13.05 -5.87
C LEU A 76 26.94 14.54 -6.21
N PRO A 77 27.32 14.85 -7.47
CA PRO A 77 27.33 16.21 -7.99
C PRO A 77 25.98 16.90 -7.84
N GLU A 78 25.98 18.22 -7.75
CA GLU A 78 24.76 19.00 -7.54
C GLU A 78 23.71 18.80 -8.64
N GLU A 79 24.14 18.78 -9.89
CA GLU A 79 23.26 18.54 -11.05
C GLU A 79 22.56 17.17 -10.97
N GLU A 80 23.30 16.12 -10.61
CA GLU A 80 22.73 14.79 -10.41
C GLU A 80 21.78 14.76 -9.22
N ARG A 81 22.10 15.44 -8.12
CA ARG A 81 21.20 15.50 -6.95
C ARG A 81 19.88 16.20 -7.28
N GLN A 82 19.93 17.30 -8.05
CA GLN A 82 18.74 18.02 -8.48
C GLN A 82 17.86 17.14 -9.38
N SER A 83 18.45 16.45 -10.36
CA SER A 83 17.70 15.54 -11.24
C SER A 83 17.07 14.34 -10.52
N LEU A 84 17.67 13.86 -9.44
CA LEU A 84 17.12 12.78 -8.61
C LEU A 84 16.12 13.26 -7.54
N GLY A 85 15.94 14.57 -7.38
CA GLY A 85 15.09 15.16 -6.34
C GLY A 85 15.60 14.90 -4.92
N ILE A 86 16.93 14.92 -4.75
CA ILE A 86 17.60 14.73 -3.47
C ILE A 86 17.51 16.01 -2.62
N ASP A 87 17.12 15.85 -1.35
CA ASP A 87 17.05 16.93 -0.38
C ASP A 87 18.10 16.72 0.73
N LEU A 88 19.18 17.50 0.68
CA LEU A 88 20.28 17.44 1.65
C LEU A 88 19.88 18.02 3.01
N LYS A 89 19.05 19.07 3.05
CA LYS A 89 18.62 19.73 4.29
C LYS A 89 17.87 18.75 5.17
N TRP A 90 17.00 17.94 4.56
CA TRP A 90 16.22 16.93 5.27
C TRP A 90 16.85 15.54 5.24
N ASN A 91 18.02 15.40 4.61
CA ASN A 91 18.75 14.14 4.42
C ASN A 91 17.84 13.02 3.86
N ARG A 92 17.02 13.35 2.86
CA ARG A 92 15.99 12.46 2.30
C ARG A 92 15.90 12.56 0.78
N VAL A 93 15.43 11.49 0.17
CA VAL A 93 15.00 11.44 -1.24
C VAL A 93 13.67 10.70 -1.32
N ARG A 94 12.81 11.09 -2.27
CA ARG A 94 11.55 10.39 -2.50
C ARG A 94 11.74 9.31 -3.54
N ILE A 95 11.36 8.09 -3.18
CA ILE A 95 11.37 6.92 -4.06
C ILE A 95 9.94 6.46 -4.30
N ALA A 96 9.68 5.87 -5.47
CA ALA A 96 8.41 5.29 -5.81
C ALA A 96 8.43 3.78 -5.49
N GLN A 97 7.82 3.41 -4.36
CA GLN A 97 7.68 2.02 -3.98
C GLN A 97 6.64 1.34 -4.88
N ARG A 98 7.05 0.26 -5.55
CA ARG A 98 6.23 -0.50 -6.48
C ARG A 98 5.44 -1.62 -5.81
N HIS A 99 4.20 -1.77 -6.25
CA HIS A 99 3.31 -2.87 -5.93
C HIS A 99 2.72 -3.43 -7.23
N SER A 100 2.47 -4.74 -7.25
CA SER A 100 1.95 -5.42 -8.44
C SER A 100 0.59 -4.89 -8.89
N ASP A 101 -0.23 -4.47 -7.93
CA ASP A 101 -1.59 -4.00 -8.09
C ASP A 101 -2.06 -3.30 -6.79
N LEU A 102 -3.27 -2.72 -6.82
CA LEU A 102 -3.84 -1.96 -5.71
C LEU A 102 -4.11 -2.83 -4.47
N TRP A 103 -4.46 -4.10 -4.65
CA TRP A 103 -4.65 -5.06 -3.55
C TRP A 103 -3.32 -5.43 -2.88
N GLY A 104 -2.27 -5.60 -3.68
CA GLY A 104 -0.90 -5.81 -3.22
C GLY A 104 -0.40 -4.59 -2.45
N ALA A 105 -0.71 -3.37 -2.90
CA ALA A 105 -0.41 -2.14 -2.18
C ALA A 105 -1.14 -2.09 -0.83
N THR A 106 -2.45 -2.35 -0.84
CA THR A 106 -3.30 -2.40 0.37
C THR A 106 -2.77 -3.40 1.40
N ARG A 107 -2.48 -4.64 0.98
CA ARG A 107 -1.90 -5.67 1.87
C ARG A 107 -0.53 -5.29 2.40
N GLN A 108 0.32 -4.69 1.56
CA GLN A 108 1.64 -4.28 2.03
C GLN A 108 1.55 -3.21 3.11
N ARG A 109 0.62 -2.25 2.98
CA ARG A 109 0.45 -1.16 3.95
C ARG A 109 -0.31 -1.57 5.20
N GLY A 110 -1.49 -2.16 5.04
CA GLY A 110 -2.37 -2.51 6.15
C GLY A 110 -1.94 -3.75 6.93
N ARG A 111 -0.97 -4.54 6.42
CA ARG A 111 -0.49 -5.75 7.10
C ARG A 111 1.02 -5.80 7.16
N HIS A 112 1.72 -5.96 6.04
CA HIS A 112 3.14 -6.27 6.09
C HIS A 112 4.03 -5.17 6.68
N ILE A 113 3.75 -3.89 6.43
CA ILE A 113 4.51 -2.79 7.03
C ILE A 113 4.22 -2.72 8.53
N ILE A 114 2.96 -2.86 8.92
CA ILE A 114 2.55 -2.87 10.33
C ILE A 114 3.21 -4.05 11.05
N ASP A 115 3.07 -5.27 10.54
CA ASP A 115 3.68 -6.49 11.08
C ASP A 115 5.20 -6.34 11.26
N ASN A 116 5.89 -5.66 10.34
CA ASN A 116 7.32 -5.40 10.45
C ASN A 116 7.66 -4.32 11.49
N LEU A 117 6.78 -3.33 11.69
CA LEU A 117 6.95 -2.28 12.70
C LEU A 117 6.55 -2.76 14.10
N THR A 118 5.70 -3.79 14.20
CA THR A 118 5.15 -4.35 15.45
C THR A 118 5.61 -5.78 15.73
N GLU A 119 6.57 -6.29 14.98
CA GLU A 119 7.37 -7.49 15.27
C GLU A 119 6.76 -8.91 15.18
N ARG A 120 5.58 -9.14 14.55
CA ARG A 120 4.94 -10.42 14.04
C ARG A 120 3.50 -10.67 14.55
N ILE A 121 2.73 -11.68 14.11
CA ILE A 121 2.01 -11.94 12.84
C ILE A 121 0.53 -11.98 13.25
N VAL A 122 -0.36 -11.25 12.58
CA VAL A 122 -1.80 -11.62 12.59
C VAL A 122 -2.10 -12.38 11.31
N VAL A 123 -2.45 -13.66 11.43
CA VAL A 123 -3.03 -14.44 10.32
C VAL A 123 -4.45 -13.94 10.14
N VAL A 124 -4.66 -13.03 9.20
CA VAL A 124 -6.01 -12.70 8.74
C VAL A 124 -6.45 -13.80 7.77
N ASP A 125 -6.96 -14.89 8.33
CA ASP A 125 -8.02 -15.63 7.64
C ASP A 125 -9.26 -14.75 7.59
N ARG A 126 -10.11 -15.01 6.60
CA ARG A 126 -11.13 -14.09 6.06
C ARG A 126 -12.28 -13.67 6.98
N GLU A 127 -12.18 -13.85 8.29
CA GLU A 127 -13.17 -13.35 9.24
C GLU A 127 -12.49 -12.43 10.26
N VAL A 128 -13.12 -11.29 10.47
CA VAL A 128 -12.62 -10.16 11.26
C VAL A 128 -12.29 -10.60 12.68
N GLU A 129 -11.04 -10.42 13.10
CA GLU A 129 -10.72 -9.82 14.40
C GLU A 129 -9.33 -9.16 14.35
N VAL A 130 -9.32 -7.84 14.23
CA VAL A 130 -8.14 -7.01 14.43
C VAL A 130 -7.89 -6.93 15.93
N VAL A 131 -7.04 -7.80 16.46
CA VAL A 131 -6.57 -7.67 17.85
C VAL A 131 -5.20 -6.95 17.85
N ILE A 132 -5.26 -5.63 17.61
CA ILE A 132 -4.20 -4.66 17.98
C ILE A 132 -4.24 -4.21 19.48
N PRO A 133 -5.11 -4.69 20.40
CA PRO A 133 -4.99 -4.34 21.82
C PRO A 133 -3.73 -4.87 22.54
N GLY A 134 -3.14 -5.99 22.11
CA GLY A 134 -2.13 -6.69 22.93
C GLY A 134 -0.80 -5.94 23.11
N GLU A 135 -0.21 -5.45 22.02
CA GLU A 135 1.06 -4.71 22.07
C GLU A 135 0.81 -3.27 22.55
N ALA A 136 -0.25 -2.61 22.05
CA ALA A 136 -0.61 -1.25 22.47
C ALA A 136 -0.89 -1.16 23.98
N LYS A 137 -1.61 -2.15 24.55
CA LYS A 137 -1.85 -2.22 25.99
C LYS A 137 -0.58 -2.52 26.79
N ARG A 138 0.26 -3.46 26.33
CA ARG A 138 1.57 -3.72 26.95
C ARG A 138 2.45 -2.47 26.95
N MET A 139 2.43 -1.70 25.87
CA MET A 139 3.20 -0.45 25.73
C MET A 139 2.62 0.69 26.57
N GLU A 140 1.29 0.81 26.66
CA GLU A 140 0.62 1.73 27.59
C GLU A 140 0.98 1.39 29.04
N ASP A 141 0.94 0.11 29.42
CA ASP A 141 1.29 -0.35 30.76
C ASP A 141 2.77 -0.08 31.08
N LEU A 142 3.67 -0.27 30.10
CA LEU A 142 5.08 0.07 30.21
C LEU A 142 5.30 1.58 30.37
N ALA A 143 4.61 2.41 29.58
CA ALA A 143 4.66 3.87 29.69
C ALA A 143 4.16 4.35 31.05
N LEU A 144 3.04 3.80 31.53
CA LEU A 144 2.48 4.09 32.86
C LEU A 144 3.40 3.64 33.99
N LYS A 145 4.11 2.52 33.83
CA LYS A 145 5.14 2.06 34.79
C LYS A 145 6.31 3.04 34.80
N LEU A 146 6.89 3.37 33.64
CA LEU A 146 8.01 4.31 33.52
C LEU A 146 7.67 5.70 34.06
N ASN A 147 6.47 6.22 33.76
CA ASN A 147 6.03 7.52 34.26
C ASN A 147 5.82 7.52 35.79
N ARG A 148 5.22 6.46 36.34
CA ARG A 148 5.13 6.26 37.80
C ARG A 148 6.52 6.22 38.44
N PHE A 149 7.47 5.54 37.81
CA PHE A 149 8.85 5.45 38.27
C PHE A 149 9.56 6.80 38.28
N THR A 150 9.43 7.58 37.22
CA THR A 150 9.98 8.94 37.15
C THR A 150 9.38 9.84 38.22
N ASN A 151 8.06 9.79 38.43
CA ASN A 151 7.37 10.59 39.45
C ASN A 151 7.79 10.21 40.88
N ARG A 152 7.95 8.92 41.20
CA ARG A 152 8.47 8.51 42.52
C ARG A 152 9.87 9.07 42.78
N PHE A 153 10.74 9.10 41.78
CA PHE A 153 12.09 9.66 41.91
C PHE A 153 12.13 11.19 42.09
N LEU A 154 11.14 11.90 41.54
CA LEU A 154 11.02 13.36 41.65
C LEU A 154 10.43 13.79 43.01
N VAL A 155 9.59 12.96 43.62
CA VAL A 155 8.82 13.29 44.83
C VAL A 155 9.42 12.65 46.10
N GLU A 156 9.98 11.45 46.00
CA GLU A 156 10.52 10.71 47.15
C GLU A 156 12.01 11.03 47.38
N LYS A 157 12.42 11.10 48.65
CA LYS A 157 13.84 11.25 49.01
C LYS A 157 14.61 10.00 48.58
N ILE A 158 15.58 10.14 47.68
CA ILE A 158 16.32 9.01 47.09
C ILE A 158 17.16 8.31 48.16
N THR A 159 16.66 7.21 48.71
CA THR A 159 17.40 6.33 49.63
C THR A 159 18.05 5.16 48.88
N PRO A 160 19.10 4.53 49.44
CA PRO A 160 19.66 3.30 48.87
C PRO A 160 18.64 2.15 48.78
N GLN A 161 17.73 2.00 49.75
CA GLN A 161 16.67 0.98 49.67
C GLN A 161 15.69 1.25 48.51
N LEU A 162 15.35 2.52 48.26
CA LEU A 162 14.50 2.89 47.13
C LEU A 162 15.16 2.52 45.80
N ARG A 163 16.48 2.70 45.67
CA ARG A 163 17.25 2.31 44.49
C ARG A 163 17.31 0.80 44.26
N GLU A 164 17.50 0.00 45.31
CA GLU A 164 17.53 -1.46 45.17
C GLU A 164 16.16 -2.01 44.78
N GLY A 165 15.08 -1.50 45.40
CA GLY A 165 13.72 -1.83 45.00
C GLY A 165 13.46 -1.46 43.54
N PHE A 166 13.95 -0.30 43.12
CA PHE A 166 13.81 0.20 41.76
C PHE A 166 14.60 -0.62 40.73
N ALA A 167 15.85 -0.97 41.04
CA ALA A 167 16.64 -1.86 40.19
C ALA A 167 15.91 -3.20 40.01
N ARG A 168 15.30 -3.75 41.06
CA ARG A 168 14.49 -4.97 41.00
C ARG A 168 13.20 -4.81 40.18
N GLU A 169 12.59 -3.62 40.15
CA GLU A 169 11.37 -3.37 39.37
C GLU A 169 11.66 -3.06 37.89
N ILE A 170 12.82 -2.47 37.57
CA ILE A 170 13.25 -2.19 36.19
C ILE A 170 13.94 -3.38 35.53
N TYR A 171 14.62 -4.23 36.28
CA TYR A 171 15.32 -5.39 35.72
C TYR A 171 14.41 -6.33 34.90
N PRO A 172 13.17 -6.64 35.31
CA PRO A 172 12.23 -7.42 34.51
C PRO A 172 11.83 -6.71 33.21
N ILE A 173 11.65 -5.38 33.25
CA ILE A 173 11.35 -4.55 32.07
C ILE A 173 12.54 -4.57 31.11
N TYR A 174 13.75 -4.49 31.64
CA TYR A 174 14.99 -4.64 30.88
C TYR A 174 15.07 -6.00 30.21
N GLN A 175 14.82 -7.11 30.92
CA GLN A 175 14.85 -8.46 30.37
C GLN A 175 13.80 -8.65 29.27
N GLU A 176 12.58 -8.16 29.49
CA GLU A 176 11.50 -8.21 28.50
C GLU A 176 11.84 -7.44 27.20
N LEU A 177 12.62 -6.36 27.32
CA LEU A 177 13.09 -5.56 26.18
C LEU A 177 14.37 -6.11 25.52
N GLU A 178 15.26 -6.75 26.28
CA GLU A 178 16.52 -7.33 25.78
C GLU A 178 16.28 -8.60 24.96
N ASP A 179 15.31 -9.43 25.35
CA ASP A 179 14.96 -10.68 24.65
C ASP A 179 14.11 -10.46 23.39
N ALA A 180 13.69 -9.22 23.14
CA ALA A 180 12.85 -8.90 21.99
C ALA A 180 13.67 -8.75 20.71
N ARG A 181 13.10 -9.19 19.58
CA ARG A 181 13.79 -9.27 18.27
C ARG A 181 13.95 -7.92 17.55
N ASP A 182 13.63 -6.81 18.21
CA ASP A 182 13.70 -5.45 17.66
C ASP A 182 15.12 -4.92 17.66
N GLU A 183 15.46 -4.03 16.73
CA GLU A 183 16.68 -3.22 16.87
C GLU A 183 16.51 -2.10 17.94
N PHE A 184 15.25 -1.77 18.29
CA PHE A 184 14.89 -0.72 19.23
C PHE A 184 14.89 -1.19 20.69
N LYS A 185 14.26 -2.33 20.99
CA LYS A 185 14.08 -2.83 22.35
C LYS A 185 15.42 -3.11 23.07
N PRO A 186 16.47 -3.64 22.42
CA PRO A 186 17.82 -3.72 22.99
C PRO A 186 18.47 -2.36 23.26
N LYS A 187 18.24 -1.34 22.41
CA LYS A 187 18.74 0.02 22.66
C LYS A 187 18.00 0.71 23.81
N ALA A 188 16.69 0.49 23.91
CA ALA A 188 15.87 0.93 25.03
C ALA A 188 16.34 0.25 26.33
N ALA A 189 16.57 -1.06 26.31
CA ALA A 189 17.16 -1.82 27.41
C ALA A 189 18.54 -1.27 27.80
N GLN A 190 19.39 -0.94 26.82
CA GLN A 190 20.72 -0.37 27.07
C GLN A 190 20.65 1.04 27.68
N LEU A 191 19.72 1.89 27.24
CA LEU A 191 19.50 3.22 27.83
C LEU A 191 19.00 3.13 29.28
N LEU A 192 18.09 2.19 29.56
CA LEU A 192 17.59 1.91 30.92
C LEU A 192 18.72 1.37 31.81
N LYS A 193 19.53 0.44 31.30
CA LYS A 193 20.70 -0.12 31.99
C LYS A 193 21.71 0.98 32.36
N GLN A 194 22.09 1.82 31.40
CA GLN A 194 23.01 2.94 31.64
C GLN A 194 22.46 3.97 32.64
N ALA A 195 21.13 4.18 32.67
CA ALA A 195 20.52 5.07 33.64
C ALA A 195 20.61 4.49 35.06
N VAL A 196 20.34 3.19 35.23
CA VAL A 196 20.42 2.48 36.53
C VAL A 196 21.85 2.38 37.04
N GLU A 197 22.83 2.15 36.16
CA GLU A 197 24.26 2.02 36.50
C GLU A 197 24.97 3.36 36.79
N GLY A 198 24.29 4.51 36.63
CA GLY A 198 24.84 5.85 36.84
C GLY A 198 25.02 6.30 38.32
N ARG A 199 25.77 7.40 38.53
CA ARG A 199 26.04 8.01 39.85
C ARG A 199 24.76 8.52 40.54
N ARG A 200 24.82 8.65 41.88
CA ARG A 200 23.67 8.82 42.79
C ARG A 200 22.65 9.93 42.43
N ILE A 201 23.14 11.03 41.88
CA ILE A 201 22.37 12.26 41.62
C ILE A 201 21.83 12.30 40.18
N GLU A 202 22.45 11.58 39.24
CA GLU A 202 22.13 11.67 37.80
C GLU A 202 21.18 10.57 37.32
N THR A 203 21.02 9.48 38.08
CA THR A 203 20.17 8.33 37.69
C THR A 203 18.72 8.75 37.40
N ALA A 204 18.12 9.62 38.22
CA ALA A 204 16.73 10.06 38.03
C ALA A 204 16.55 10.81 36.70
N ALA A 205 17.44 11.77 36.44
CA ALA A 205 17.43 12.58 35.22
C ALA A 205 17.73 11.73 33.97
N ARG A 206 18.73 10.85 34.03
CA ARG A 206 19.08 9.94 32.93
C ARG A 206 17.98 8.94 32.63
N LEU A 207 17.27 8.47 33.66
CA LEU A 207 16.16 7.53 33.48
C LEU A 207 14.92 8.22 32.92
N ALA A 208 14.62 9.44 33.37
CA ALA A 208 13.59 10.29 32.78
C ALA A 208 13.91 10.58 31.30
N GLU A 209 15.17 10.88 30.97
CA GLU A 209 15.62 11.11 29.60
C GLU A 209 15.52 9.85 28.73
N ALA A 210 15.93 8.69 29.26
CA ALA A 210 15.80 7.41 28.59
C ALA A 210 14.32 7.06 28.34
N ALA A 211 13.46 7.20 29.35
CA ALA A 211 12.03 6.99 29.24
C ALA A 211 11.40 7.94 28.22
N ALA A 212 11.73 9.23 28.24
CA ALA A 212 11.24 10.21 27.28
C ALA A 212 11.68 9.87 25.84
N LYS A 213 12.95 9.48 25.63
CA LYS A 213 13.45 9.03 24.32
C LYS A 213 12.72 7.79 23.80
N ILE A 214 12.45 6.83 24.68
CA ILE A 214 11.69 5.62 24.36
C ILE A 214 10.26 6.01 23.96
N LEU A 215 9.55 6.78 24.80
CA LEU A 215 8.18 7.21 24.58
C LEU A 215 8.02 8.04 23.30
N ASN A 216 8.88 9.02 23.05
CA ASN A 216 8.84 9.83 21.83
C ASN A 216 9.02 8.97 20.58
N ARG A 217 9.92 7.98 20.62
CA ARG A 217 10.12 7.07 19.50
C ARG A 217 8.91 6.16 19.27
N TRP A 218 8.19 5.77 20.33
CA TRP A 218 6.94 5.02 20.21
C TRP A 218 5.82 5.84 19.58
N VAL A 219 5.67 7.10 19.98
CA VAL A 219 4.72 8.04 19.35
C VAL A 219 5.00 8.11 17.85
N GLU A 220 6.27 8.26 17.45
CA GLU A 220 6.64 8.25 16.02
C GLU A 220 6.25 6.95 15.30
N ILE A 221 6.37 5.78 15.95
CA ILE A 221 5.98 4.50 15.34
C ILE A 221 4.46 4.41 15.20
N LEU A 222 3.70 4.80 16.23
CA LEU A 222 2.24 4.80 16.21
C LEU A 222 1.71 5.75 15.14
N ASP A 223 2.29 6.94 15.01
CA ASP A 223 1.96 7.89 13.94
C ASP A 223 2.19 7.26 12.56
N ILE A 224 3.30 6.52 12.37
CA ILE A 224 3.56 5.82 11.10
C ILE A 224 2.53 4.71 10.86
N VAL A 225 2.16 3.95 11.88
CA VAL A 225 1.17 2.86 11.78
C VAL A 225 -0.21 3.42 11.44
N GLU A 226 -0.67 4.46 12.14
CA GLU A 226 -1.94 5.13 11.89
C GLU A 226 -2.00 5.65 10.44
N ASN A 227 -0.94 6.31 9.99
CA ASN A 227 -0.85 6.79 8.60
C ASN A 227 -0.87 5.62 7.59
N CYS A 228 -0.24 4.48 7.90
CA CYS A 228 -0.30 3.30 7.03
C CYS A 228 -1.69 2.68 6.97
N LEU A 229 -2.41 2.64 8.10
CA LEU A 229 -3.78 2.13 8.19
C LEU A 229 -4.74 3.02 7.41
N LYS A 230 -4.71 4.34 7.64
CA LYS A 230 -5.53 5.31 6.89
C LYS A 230 -5.35 5.17 5.37
N GLN A 231 -4.11 5.12 4.91
CA GLN A 231 -3.82 4.89 3.49
C GLN A 231 -4.34 3.55 2.98
N ALA A 232 -4.21 2.48 3.77
CA ALA A 232 -4.72 1.16 3.39
C ALA A 232 -6.25 1.14 3.33
N GLU A 233 -6.94 1.84 4.24
CA GLU A 233 -8.40 2.00 4.23
C GLU A 233 -8.86 2.77 2.99
N ASP A 234 -8.20 3.88 2.65
CA ASP A 234 -8.50 4.65 1.44
C ASP A 234 -8.35 3.78 0.18
N TRP A 235 -7.28 3.01 0.08
CA TRP A 235 -7.05 2.11 -1.06
C TRP A 235 -8.04 0.93 -1.08
N LEU A 236 -8.45 0.42 0.09
CA LEU A 236 -9.48 -0.60 0.19
C LEU A 236 -10.85 -0.07 -0.26
N LEU A 237 -11.18 1.17 0.10
CA LEU A 237 -12.40 1.84 -0.37
C LEU A 237 -12.37 1.97 -1.90
N LEU A 238 -11.25 2.40 -2.47
CA LEU A 238 -11.06 2.45 -3.92
C LEU A 238 -11.26 1.06 -4.57
N CYS A 239 -10.67 0.02 -4.00
CA CYS A 239 -10.88 -1.37 -4.42
C CYS A 239 -12.37 -1.76 -4.40
N LYS A 240 -13.09 -1.45 -3.32
CA LYS A 240 -14.52 -1.75 -3.18
C LYS A 240 -15.37 -1.01 -4.21
N ILE A 241 -15.07 0.27 -4.48
CA ILE A 241 -15.81 1.03 -5.50
C ILE A 241 -15.63 0.41 -6.88
N ILE A 242 -14.40 -0.04 -7.21
CA ILE A 242 -14.13 -0.76 -8.47
C ILE A 242 -14.92 -2.08 -8.51
N GLU A 243 -14.86 -2.89 -7.45
CA GLU A 243 -15.60 -4.15 -7.36
C GLU A 243 -17.12 -3.95 -7.49
N MET A 244 -17.69 -2.95 -6.82
CA MET A 244 -19.11 -2.60 -6.93
C MET A 244 -19.49 -2.19 -8.36
N LYS A 245 -18.70 -1.30 -9.00
CA LYS A 245 -18.97 -0.83 -10.36
C LYS A 245 -18.94 -1.98 -11.35
N VAL A 246 -17.92 -2.84 -11.29
CA VAL A 246 -17.76 -3.99 -12.19
C VAL A 246 -18.80 -5.07 -11.89
N GLY A 247 -19.08 -5.35 -10.61
CA GLY A 247 -20.06 -6.34 -10.18
C GLY A 247 -21.49 -5.98 -10.59
N TRP A 248 -21.88 -4.70 -10.46
CA TRP A 248 -23.17 -4.21 -10.95
C TRP A 248 -23.33 -4.45 -12.46
N VAL A 249 -22.31 -4.11 -13.24
CA VAL A 249 -22.32 -4.33 -14.70
C VAL A 249 -22.39 -5.82 -15.04
N TYR A 250 -21.60 -6.65 -14.35
CA TYR A 250 -21.62 -8.09 -14.54
C TYR A 250 -23.03 -8.67 -14.31
N GLN A 251 -23.69 -8.30 -13.20
CA GLN A 251 -25.05 -8.75 -12.89
C GLN A 251 -26.06 -8.29 -13.95
N ARG A 252 -25.98 -7.03 -14.41
CA ARG A 252 -26.87 -6.50 -15.44
C ARG A 252 -26.66 -7.22 -16.78
N LEU A 253 -25.43 -7.42 -17.22
CA LEU A 253 -25.12 -8.18 -18.45
C LEU A 253 -25.57 -9.64 -18.35
N ALA A 254 -25.43 -10.29 -17.19
CA ALA A 254 -25.87 -11.66 -16.98
C ALA A 254 -27.39 -11.77 -17.10
N LYS A 255 -28.13 -10.81 -16.50
CA LYS A 255 -29.58 -10.71 -16.63
C LYS A 255 -30.01 -10.51 -18.08
N LEU A 256 -29.38 -9.59 -18.81
CA LEU A 256 -29.65 -9.37 -20.24
C LEU A 256 -29.38 -10.63 -21.07
N ALA A 257 -28.32 -11.37 -20.76
CA ALA A 257 -28.00 -12.62 -21.47
C ALA A 257 -29.10 -13.68 -21.28
N SER A 258 -29.66 -13.79 -20.07
CA SER A 258 -30.75 -14.72 -19.77
C SER A 258 -32.10 -14.29 -20.34
N GLU A 259 -32.34 -12.98 -20.47
CA GLU A 259 -33.62 -12.43 -20.94
C GLU A 259 -33.65 -12.15 -22.45
N LEU A 260 -32.56 -12.44 -23.17
CA LEU A 260 -32.44 -12.14 -24.60
C LEU A 260 -33.49 -12.91 -25.41
N SER A 261 -34.43 -12.14 -25.96
CA SER A 261 -35.53 -12.55 -26.83
C SER A 261 -35.72 -11.49 -27.92
N SER A 262 -36.33 -11.88 -29.05
CA SER A 262 -36.61 -10.99 -30.18
C SER A 262 -37.44 -9.77 -29.79
N GLU A 263 -38.37 -9.94 -28.85
CA GLU A 263 -39.33 -8.93 -28.42
C GLU A 263 -38.68 -7.84 -27.55
N LYS A 264 -37.62 -8.20 -26.80
CA LYS A 264 -36.92 -7.29 -25.87
C LYS A 264 -35.68 -6.62 -26.47
N ARG A 265 -35.38 -6.81 -27.76
CA ARG A 265 -34.12 -6.36 -28.38
C ARG A 265 -33.85 -4.86 -28.24
N LYS A 266 -34.88 -4.01 -28.33
CA LYS A 266 -34.73 -2.56 -28.13
C LYS A 266 -34.34 -2.19 -26.70
N GLU A 267 -34.95 -2.84 -25.71
CA GLU A 267 -34.61 -2.65 -24.28
C GLU A 267 -33.17 -3.10 -24.00
N ILE A 268 -32.78 -4.22 -24.59
CA ILE A 268 -31.42 -4.77 -24.47
C ILE A 268 -30.40 -3.83 -25.12
N ALA A 269 -30.70 -3.26 -26.29
CA ALA A 269 -29.84 -2.27 -26.93
C ALA A 269 -29.63 -1.01 -26.07
N ALA A 270 -30.71 -0.49 -25.48
CA ALA A 270 -30.66 0.67 -24.60
C ALA A 270 -29.80 0.39 -23.37
N GLU A 271 -30.01 -0.76 -22.72
CA GLU A 271 -29.24 -1.16 -21.54
C GLU A 271 -27.77 -1.42 -21.87
N LEU A 272 -27.45 -2.09 -22.98
CA LEU A 272 -26.06 -2.26 -23.43
C LEU A 272 -25.35 -0.93 -23.67
N GLY A 273 -26.07 0.07 -24.20
CA GLY A 273 -25.59 1.43 -24.33
C GLY A 273 -25.31 2.09 -22.97
N GLY A 274 -26.25 1.99 -22.04
CA GLY A 274 -26.09 2.49 -20.67
C GLY A 274 -24.91 1.85 -19.94
N ILE A 275 -24.76 0.52 -20.07
CA ILE A 275 -23.63 -0.23 -19.52
C ILE A 275 -22.30 0.24 -20.12
N ALA A 276 -22.24 0.42 -21.45
CA ALA A 276 -21.03 0.90 -22.10
C ALA A 276 -20.63 2.30 -21.59
N ILE A 277 -21.58 3.22 -21.47
CA ILE A 277 -21.35 4.57 -20.91
C ILE A 277 -20.92 4.49 -19.45
N TYR A 278 -21.60 3.67 -18.64
CA TYR A 278 -21.30 3.55 -17.21
C TYR A 278 -19.88 2.98 -16.97
N LEU A 279 -19.50 1.98 -17.76
CA LEU A 279 -18.17 1.38 -17.75
C LEU A 279 -17.06 2.37 -18.18
N THR A 280 -17.34 3.24 -19.15
CA THR A 280 -16.37 4.21 -19.70
C THR A 280 -16.43 5.61 -19.07
N GLY A 281 -17.45 5.89 -18.26
CA GLY A 281 -17.58 7.11 -17.45
C GLY A 281 -16.55 7.20 -16.33
N GLU A 282 -16.71 8.14 -15.38
CA GLU A 282 -15.66 8.53 -14.41
C GLU A 282 -14.77 7.38 -13.93
N VAL A 283 -13.49 7.53 -14.24
CA VAL A 283 -12.45 6.52 -14.09
C VAL A 283 -11.66 6.81 -12.83
N LEU A 284 -11.96 6.06 -11.77
CA LEU A 284 -11.31 6.20 -10.46
C LEU A 284 -9.91 5.55 -10.43
N PHE A 285 -9.68 4.49 -11.20
CA PHE A 285 -8.37 3.84 -11.34
C PHE A 285 -8.17 3.24 -12.74
N ASP A 286 -7.39 3.92 -13.57
CA ASP A 286 -7.40 3.73 -15.02
C ASP A 286 -6.92 2.34 -15.50
N PRO A 287 -5.94 1.65 -14.90
CA PRO A 287 -5.57 0.31 -15.36
C PRO A 287 -6.66 -0.77 -15.24
N TYR A 288 -7.59 -0.66 -14.29
CA TYR A 288 -8.77 -1.53 -14.25
C TYR A 288 -9.79 -1.12 -15.33
N CYS A 289 -9.85 0.17 -15.67
CA CYS A 289 -10.68 0.71 -16.76
C CYS A 289 -10.04 0.55 -18.16
N GLN A 290 -8.73 0.39 -18.30
CA GLN A 290 -8.10 0.01 -19.56
C GLN A 290 -8.43 -1.44 -19.91
N ARG A 291 -8.64 -2.31 -18.91
CA ARG A 291 -9.25 -3.63 -19.13
C ARG A 291 -10.69 -3.54 -19.63
N VAL A 292 -11.38 -2.41 -19.41
CA VAL A 292 -12.69 -2.11 -20.00
C VAL A 292 -12.56 -1.68 -21.47
N ARG A 293 -11.37 -1.21 -21.91
CA ARG A 293 -11.05 -1.02 -23.33
C ARG A 293 -10.69 -2.33 -24.04
N ASP A 294 -10.76 -3.48 -23.36
CA ASP A 294 -10.60 -4.80 -23.97
C ASP A 294 -11.61 -4.97 -25.12
N PRO A 295 -11.20 -5.55 -26.26
CA PRO A 295 -12.08 -5.78 -27.40
C PRO A 295 -13.39 -6.48 -27.02
N ALA A 296 -13.39 -7.40 -26.05
CA ALA A 296 -14.59 -8.08 -25.56
C ALA A 296 -15.63 -7.10 -25.01
N ILE A 297 -15.19 -6.06 -24.30
CA ILE A 297 -16.05 -5.04 -23.70
C ILE A 297 -16.39 -3.94 -24.72
N GLN A 298 -15.44 -3.53 -25.57
CA GLN A 298 -15.71 -2.60 -26.69
C GLN A 298 -16.75 -3.17 -27.68
N ASN A 299 -16.80 -4.49 -27.84
CA ASN A 299 -17.78 -5.14 -28.70
C ASN A 299 -19.21 -5.09 -28.12
N LEU A 300 -19.45 -4.60 -26.90
CA LEU A 300 -20.81 -4.29 -26.42
C LEU A 300 -21.49 -3.23 -27.29
N ALA A 301 -20.73 -2.28 -27.86
CA ALA A 301 -21.26 -1.33 -28.84
C ALA A 301 -21.72 -2.02 -30.15
N LYS A 302 -21.04 -3.10 -30.55
CA LYS A 302 -21.46 -3.93 -31.68
C LYS A 302 -22.70 -4.76 -31.34
N ALA A 303 -22.77 -5.29 -30.11
CA ALA A 303 -23.96 -5.99 -29.62
C ALA A 303 -25.18 -5.06 -29.62
N LYS A 304 -25.01 -3.81 -29.18
CA LYS A 304 -26.02 -2.76 -29.29
C LYS A 304 -26.47 -2.55 -30.74
N LYS A 305 -25.54 -2.31 -31.68
CA LYS A 305 -25.88 -2.13 -33.10
C LYS A 305 -26.68 -3.30 -33.68
N TYR A 306 -26.31 -4.54 -33.34
CA TYR A 306 -27.04 -5.74 -33.77
C TYR A 306 -28.43 -5.87 -33.15
N ALA A 307 -28.65 -5.29 -31.98
CA ALA A 307 -29.95 -5.27 -31.32
C ALA A 307 -30.88 -4.14 -31.83
N GLU A 308 -30.33 -3.04 -32.37
CA GLU A 308 -31.10 -1.88 -32.86
C GLU A 308 -31.56 -1.99 -34.32
N ASP A 309 -30.79 -2.67 -35.16
CA ASP A 309 -30.96 -2.56 -36.61
C ASP A 309 -31.99 -3.59 -37.15
N LYS A 310 -33.06 -3.06 -37.76
CA LYS A 310 -34.21 -3.81 -38.28
C LYS A 310 -33.82 -4.84 -39.33
N LYS A 311 -32.77 -4.58 -40.13
CA LYS A 311 -32.27 -5.52 -41.14
C LYS A 311 -31.68 -6.79 -40.52
N TYR A 312 -31.30 -6.72 -39.24
CA TYR A 312 -30.70 -7.82 -38.48
C TYR A 312 -31.69 -8.44 -37.47
N ALA A 313 -32.95 -8.01 -37.49
CA ALA A 313 -34.03 -8.59 -36.69
C ALA A 313 -34.36 -10.03 -37.11
N GLU A 314 -34.28 -10.31 -38.41
CA GLU A 314 -34.86 -11.50 -39.05
C GLU A 314 -33.90 -12.70 -39.18
N GLU A 315 -32.59 -12.50 -39.03
CA GLU A 315 -31.60 -13.58 -39.12
C GLU A 315 -30.97 -13.91 -37.75
N ARG A 316 -30.55 -15.18 -37.58
CA ARG A 316 -29.98 -15.86 -36.40
C ARG A 316 -28.79 -15.14 -35.70
N LYS A 317 -28.99 -13.90 -35.25
CA LYS A 317 -27.99 -13.05 -34.58
C LYS A 317 -28.25 -12.83 -33.10
N ASP A 318 -29.33 -13.38 -32.53
CA ASP A 318 -29.44 -13.54 -31.07
C ASP A 318 -28.23 -14.31 -30.53
N LYS A 319 -27.80 -15.36 -31.26
CA LYS A 319 -26.56 -16.07 -30.95
C LYS A 319 -25.33 -15.16 -30.97
N ALA A 320 -25.26 -14.21 -31.90
CA ALA A 320 -24.16 -13.24 -31.98
C ALA A 320 -24.18 -12.25 -30.81
N ILE A 321 -25.36 -11.73 -30.45
CA ILE A 321 -25.54 -10.84 -29.29
C ILE A 321 -25.19 -11.59 -27.99
N ARG A 322 -25.70 -12.81 -27.79
CA ARG A 322 -25.34 -13.68 -26.65
C ARG A 322 -23.85 -13.93 -26.58
N ASN A 323 -23.20 -14.22 -27.71
CA ASN A 323 -21.75 -14.45 -27.75
C ASN A 323 -20.96 -13.21 -27.35
N LEU A 324 -21.37 -12.01 -27.79
CA LEU A 324 -20.71 -10.76 -27.42
C LEU A 324 -20.90 -10.44 -25.93
N ILE A 325 -22.13 -10.60 -25.41
CA ILE A 325 -22.42 -10.43 -23.98
C ILE A 325 -21.64 -11.47 -23.15
N SER A 326 -21.62 -12.73 -23.57
CA SER A 326 -20.88 -13.82 -22.92
C SER A 326 -19.38 -13.54 -22.84
N ARG A 327 -18.75 -13.06 -23.92
CA ARG A 327 -17.34 -12.65 -23.91
C ARG A 327 -17.07 -11.49 -22.95
N ALA A 328 -17.95 -10.49 -22.92
CA ALA A 328 -17.84 -9.38 -21.98
C ALA A 328 -18.01 -9.86 -20.53
N LEU A 329 -18.96 -10.75 -20.26
CA LEU A 329 -19.14 -11.39 -18.95
C LEU A 329 -17.91 -12.18 -18.52
N SER A 330 -17.31 -12.98 -19.41
CA SER A 330 -16.07 -13.70 -19.09
C SER A 330 -14.93 -12.74 -18.75
N LYS A 331 -14.79 -11.63 -19.49
CA LYS A 331 -13.73 -10.64 -19.20
C LYS A 331 -13.98 -9.90 -17.89
N LEU A 332 -15.21 -9.45 -17.63
CA LEU A 332 -15.58 -8.82 -16.36
C LEU A 332 -15.41 -9.80 -15.20
N GLY A 333 -15.79 -11.06 -15.39
CA GLY A 333 -15.52 -12.15 -14.46
C GLY A 333 -14.04 -12.27 -14.14
N ALA A 334 -13.15 -12.29 -15.15
CA ALA A 334 -11.71 -12.31 -14.92
C ALA A 334 -11.17 -11.05 -14.19
N ILE A 335 -11.74 -9.87 -14.47
CA ILE A 335 -11.42 -8.62 -13.78
C ILE A 335 -11.82 -8.70 -12.30
N VAL A 336 -13.00 -9.24 -11.99
CA VAL A 336 -13.54 -9.41 -10.63
C VAL A 336 -12.84 -10.55 -9.86
N LEU A 337 -12.59 -11.68 -10.52
CA LEU A 337 -12.01 -12.89 -9.93
C LEU A 337 -10.48 -12.83 -9.78
N LYS A 338 -9.86 -11.69 -10.11
CA LYS A 338 -8.43 -11.44 -9.85
C LYS A 338 -7.50 -12.39 -10.61
N GLU A 339 -7.93 -12.99 -11.70
CA GLU A 339 -7.02 -13.75 -12.56
C GLU A 339 -6.09 -12.77 -13.27
N LYS A 340 -4.80 -12.88 -12.96
CA LYS A 340 -3.73 -12.14 -13.62
C LYS A 340 -3.85 -12.29 -15.14
N PRO A 341 -3.45 -11.27 -15.93
CA PRO A 341 -3.40 -11.40 -17.38
C PRO A 341 -2.56 -12.62 -17.77
N THR A 342 -3.06 -13.39 -18.73
CA THR A 342 -2.32 -14.53 -19.24
C THR A 342 -1.09 -14.05 -20.00
N LEU A 343 -0.01 -14.83 -19.99
CA LEU A 343 1.24 -14.49 -20.69
C LEU A 343 1.07 -14.22 -22.20
N ALA A 344 -0.01 -14.72 -22.80
CA ALA A 344 -0.36 -14.45 -24.21
C ALA A 344 -0.92 -13.04 -24.43
N GLU A 345 -1.59 -12.45 -23.44
CA GLU A 345 -2.13 -11.07 -23.48
C GLU A 345 -1.06 -10.02 -23.16
N ILE A 346 0.03 -10.42 -22.51
CA ILE A 346 1.18 -9.54 -22.20
C ILE A 346 2.18 -9.49 -23.39
N ARG A 347 2.18 -10.51 -24.24
CA ARG A 347 3.14 -10.67 -25.36
C ARG A 347 2.63 -10.18 -26.72
N ARG A 348 1.36 -9.80 -26.82
CA ARG A 348 0.81 -9.01 -27.94
C ARG A 348 0.84 -7.55 -27.56
#